data_AF-A0A2H0QM09-F1
#
_entry.id   AF-A0A2H0QM09-F1
#
_cell.length_a   1.000
_cell.length_b   1.000
_cell.length_c   1.000
_cell.angle_alpha   90.00
_cell.angle_beta   90.00
_cell.angle_gamma   90.00
#
_symmetry.space_group_name_H-M   'P 1'
#
loop_
_entity.id
_entity.type
_entity.pdbx_description
1 polymer ?
#
loop_
_entity_poly.entity_id
_entity_poly.type
_entity_poly.pdbx_seq_one_letter_code
_entity_poly.pdbx_strand_id
1 'polypeptide(L)'
;MLVQLFTSLFLSHSFAATATIDFVARTNMPGVAVEGKSENINVNYNSQKLSGSSFQFDVFDMKTGMDKRDQHLREKVFKAENRGVAKIQFEANRLDCSSSCQLKGTLQIKDIKKEISMPVSISQDKKKIEGSAIVSLSDFNLPRPSFMGVKVENEVEIKFNLAE
;
A
#
# COMPACT_ATOMS: atom_id res chain seq x y z
N MET A 1 -34.59 -45.35 1.34
CA MET A 1 -34.02 -44.35 0.43
C MET A 1 -33.56 -43.18 1.28
N LEU A 2 -32.26 -43.11 1.59
CA LEU A 2 -31.68 -42.08 2.47
C LEU A 2 -30.75 -41.21 1.61
N VAL A 3 -31.11 -39.94 1.45
CA VAL A 3 -30.34 -38.95 0.68
C VAL A 3 -29.26 -38.39 1.60
N GLN A 4 -27.99 -38.71 1.33
CA GLN A 4 -26.86 -38.06 1.98
C GLN A 4 -26.63 -36.69 1.33
N LEU A 5 -26.88 -35.61 2.08
CA LEU A 5 -26.41 -34.27 1.72
C LEU A 5 -24.88 -34.22 1.93
N PHE A 6 -24.13 -34.10 0.85
CA PHE A 6 -22.73 -33.67 0.90
C PHE A 6 -22.70 -32.14 0.99
N THR A 7 -22.50 -31.60 2.18
CA THR A 7 -22.07 -30.21 2.37
C THR A 7 -20.57 -30.13 2.12
N SER A 8 -20.18 -29.73 0.92
CA SER A 8 -18.80 -29.41 0.58
C SER A 8 -18.37 -28.13 1.30
N LEU A 9 -17.62 -28.29 2.39
CA LEU A 9 -16.92 -27.19 3.07
C LEU A 9 -15.71 -26.80 2.21
N PHE A 10 -15.84 -25.73 1.41
CA PHE A 10 -14.70 -25.15 0.72
C PHE A 10 -13.79 -24.45 1.75
N LEU A 11 -12.70 -25.11 2.16
CA LEU A 11 -11.59 -24.43 2.83
C LEU A 11 -10.93 -23.49 1.80
N SER A 12 -11.24 -22.19 1.87
CA SER A 12 -10.42 -21.17 1.22
C SER A 12 -9.04 -21.18 1.87
N HIS A 13 -8.04 -21.75 1.20
CA HIS A 13 -6.65 -21.64 1.60
C HIS A 13 -6.19 -20.20 1.34
N SER A 14 -6.16 -19.38 2.39
CA SER A 14 -5.45 -18.10 2.36
C SER A 14 -3.95 -18.41 2.46
N PHE A 15 -3.23 -18.28 1.35
CA PHE A 15 -1.76 -18.29 1.38
C PHE A 15 -1.27 -16.97 1.97
N ALA A 16 -0.23 -17.03 2.79
CA ALA A 16 0.41 -15.83 3.34
C ALA A 16 1.30 -15.19 2.27
N ALA A 17 0.73 -14.33 1.44
CA ALA A 17 1.50 -13.50 0.52
C ALA A 17 2.13 -12.33 1.30
N THR A 18 3.31 -11.91 0.85
CA THR A 18 3.97 -10.72 1.41
C THR A 18 4.15 -9.66 0.33
N ALA A 19 4.16 -8.40 0.76
CA ALA A 19 4.43 -7.28 -0.11
C ALA A 19 5.59 -6.42 0.39
N THR A 20 6.28 -5.82 -0.56
CA THR A 20 7.14 -4.66 -0.37
C THR A 20 6.44 -3.45 -0.96
N ILE A 21 6.50 -2.33 -0.24
CA ILE A 21 5.98 -1.04 -0.69
C ILE A 21 7.11 -0.02 -0.61
N ASP A 22 7.46 0.55 -1.76
CA ASP A 22 8.42 1.64 -1.90
C ASP A 22 7.68 2.95 -2.12
N PHE A 23 8.25 4.06 -1.63
CA PHE A 23 7.78 5.40 -1.94
C PHE A 23 8.93 6.30 -2.35
N VAL A 24 8.63 7.24 -3.25
CA VAL A 24 9.53 8.31 -3.67
C VAL A 24 8.82 9.64 -3.49
N ALA A 25 9.31 10.43 -2.55
CA ALA A 25 8.85 11.78 -2.26
C ALA A 25 9.85 12.79 -2.84
N ARG A 26 9.55 13.35 -4.01
CA ARG A 26 10.40 14.37 -4.65
C ARG A 26 10.31 15.69 -3.90
N THR A 27 11.27 16.58 -4.15
CA THR A 27 11.29 17.91 -3.55
C THR A 27 11.29 18.99 -4.62
N ASN A 28 11.11 20.24 -4.20
CA ASN A 28 11.27 21.42 -5.04
C ASN A 28 12.71 21.64 -5.55
N MET A 29 13.69 20.84 -5.09
CA MET A 29 15.05 20.84 -5.60
C MET A 29 15.22 19.75 -6.66
N PRO A 30 15.64 20.10 -7.89
CA PRO A 30 15.89 19.14 -8.95
C PRO A 30 16.89 18.05 -8.52
N GLY A 31 16.56 16.79 -8.81
CA GLY A 31 17.41 15.64 -8.48
C GLY A 31 17.40 15.22 -7.01
N VAL A 32 16.68 15.93 -6.13
CA VAL A 32 16.57 15.58 -4.71
C VAL A 32 15.23 14.93 -4.42
N ALA A 33 15.26 13.68 -3.97
CA ALA A 33 14.11 12.92 -3.51
C ALA A 33 14.43 12.18 -2.21
N VAL A 34 13.39 11.92 -1.44
CA VAL A 34 13.44 11.00 -0.30
C VAL A 34 12.79 9.70 -0.73
N GLU A 35 13.55 8.62 -0.65
CA GLU A 35 13.08 7.27 -0.90
C GLU A 35 12.88 6.56 0.43
N GLY A 36 11.91 5.67 0.49
CA GLY A 36 11.75 4.76 1.60
C GLY A 36 10.93 3.53 1.23
N LYS A 37 10.97 2.54 2.10
CA LYS A 37 10.36 1.23 1.86
C LYS A 37 9.76 0.65 3.13
N SER A 38 8.80 -0.24 2.95
CA SER A 38 8.25 -1.13 3.98
C SER A 38 8.25 -2.54 3.40
N GLU A 39 8.83 -3.50 4.12
CA GLU A 39 9.05 -4.87 3.65
C GLU A 39 8.25 -5.87 4.49
N ASN A 40 8.01 -7.07 3.95
CA ASN A 40 7.33 -8.18 4.63
C ASN A 40 5.92 -7.81 5.13
N ILE A 41 5.20 -6.98 4.38
CA ILE A 41 3.81 -6.62 4.72
C ILE A 41 2.94 -7.83 4.42
N ASN A 42 2.26 -8.36 5.43
CA ASN A 42 1.30 -9.44 5.23
C ASN A 42 0.13 -8.97 4.37
N VAL A 43 -0.16 -9.72 3.31
CA VAL A 43 -1.30 -9.46 2.43
C VAL A 43 -2.30 -10.60 2.59
N ASN A 44 -3.54 -10.24 2.91
CA ASN A 44 -4.64 -11.16 2.71
C ASN A 44 -4.90 -11.22 1.20
N TYR A 45 -4.36 -12.25 0.55
CA TYR A 45 -4.38 -12.39 -0.90
C TYR A 45 -5.31 -13.51 -1.35
N ASN A 46 -6.13 -13.23 -2.35
CA ASN A 46 -6.96 -14.23 -3.02
C ASN A 46 -6.61 -14.28 -4.51
N SER A 47 -5.83 -15.31 -4.89
CA SER A 47 -5.35 -15.52 -6.26
C SER A 47 -6.45 -15.85 -7.27
N GLN A 48 -7.62 -16.30 -6.82
CA GLN A 48 -8.78 -16.56 -7.66
C GLN A 48 -9.57 -15.29 -7.94
N LYS A 49 -9.67 -14.42 -6.94
CA LYS A 49 -10.41 -13.16 -6.99
C LYS A 49 -9.65 -12.08 -6.24
N LEU A 50 -8.96 -11.22 -6.99
CA LEU A 50 -8.19 -10.10 -6.45
C LEU A 50 -9.03 -9.13 -5.61
N SER A 51 -10.33 -9.00 -5.89
CA SER A 51 -11.24 -8.21 -5.06
C SER A 51 -11.42 -8.86 -3.67
N GLY A 52 -11.31 -8.04 -2.63
CA GLY A 52 -11.21 -8.48 -1.23
C GLY A 52 -9.77 -8.72 -0.76
N SER A 53 -8.77 -8.65 -1.66
CA SER A 53 -7.37 -8.66 -1.21
C SER A 53 -7.08 -7.37 -0.45
N SER A 54 -6.31 -7.46 0.63
CA SER A 54 -6.03 -6.30 1.48
C SER A 54 -4.69 -6.42 2.18
N PHE A 55 -4.12 -5.27 2.51
CA PHE A 55 -2.96 -5.20 3.38
C PHE A 55 -3.13 -4.08 4.40
N GLN A 56 -2.40 -4.21 5.49
CA GLN A 56 -2.24 -3.17 6.49
C GLN A 56 -0.83 -3.21 7.05
N PHE A 57 -0.22 -2.04 7.22
CA PHE A 57 1.03 -1.91 7.95
C PHE A 57 1.06 -0.62 8.77
N ASP A 58 1.97 -0.58 9.73
CA ASP A 58 2.16 0.58 10.59
C ASP A 58 3.19 1.53 9.99
N VAL A 59 3.02 2.85 10.15
CA VAL A 59 4.03 3.81 9.66
C VAL A 59 5.39 3.65 10.34
N PHE A 60 5.46 2.94 11.47
CA PHE A 60 6.71 2.53 12.11
C PHE A 60 7.49 1.46 11.34
N ASP A 61 6.86 0.76 10.41
CA ASP A 61 7.50 -0.22 9.52
C ASP A 61 8.16 0.46 8.30
N MET A 62 7.92 1.75 8.08
CA MET A 62 8.54 2.54 7.01
C MET A 62 9.98 2.91 7.35
N LYS A 63 10.89 2.69 6.39
CA LYS A 63 12.32 2.99 6.51
C LYS A 63 12.81 3.79 5.32
N THR A 64 13.46 4.91 5.59
CA THR A 64 14.18 5.71 4.59
C THR A 64 15.69 5.46 4.62
N GLY A 65 16.18 4.59 5.50
CA GLY A 65 17.61 4.37 5.73
C GLY A 65 18.28 5.44 6.60
N MET A 66 17.52 6.36 7.20
CA MET A 66 18.02 7.39 8.11
C MET A 66 17.12 7.52 9.34
N ASP A 67 17.57 7.05 10.51
CA ASP A 67 16.74 6.96 11.71
C ASP A 67 16.08 8.28 12.14
N LYS A 68 16.83 9.39 12.07
CA LYS A 68 16.29 10.73 12.38
C LYS A 68 15.18 11.15 11.41
N ARG A 69 15.29 10.77 10.13
CA ARG A 69 14.26 11.06 9.11
C ARG A 69 13.04 10.17 9.32
N ASP A 70 13.26 8.90 9.64
CA ASP A 70 12.17 7.98 9.97
C ASP A 70 11.41 8.46 11.21
N GLN A 71 12.11 8.95 12.23
CA GLN A 71 11.50 9.57 13.40
C GLN A 71 10.70 10.82 13.03
N HIS A 72 11.28 11.73 12.24
CA HIS A 72 10.58 12.93 11.80
C HIS A 72 9.32 12.61 10.97
N LEU A 73 9.39 11.61 10.09
CA LEU A 73 8.25 11.15 9.30
C LEU A 73 7.09 10.72 10.21
N ARG A 74 7.37 9.90 11.24
CA ARG A 74 6.35 9.45 12.18
C ARG A 74 5.76 10.60 12.99
N GLU A 75 6.61 11.42 13.60
CA GLU A 75 6.15 12.45 14.54
C GLU A 75 5.52 13.66 13.86
N LYS A 76 6.07 14.10 12.72
CA LYS A 76 5.68 15.38 12.10
C LYS A 76 4.72 15.21 10.93
N VAL A 77 4.83 14.11 10.17
CA VAL A 77 3.92 13.85 9.04
C VAL A 77 2.71 13.06 9.51
N PHE A 78 2.94 11.87 10.05
CA PHE A 78 1.84 10.99 10.46
C PHE A 78 1.27 11.34 11.83
N LYS A 79 2.00 12.10 12.66
CA LYS A 79 1.65 12.42 14.06
C LYS A 79 1.43 11.15 14.89
N ALA A 80 2.35 10.21 14.76
CA ALA A 80 2.31 8.90 15.40
C ALA A 80 3.44 8.79 16.42
N GLU A 81 3.10 8.90 17.70
CA GLU A 81 4.06 8.79 18.81
C GLU A 81 4.44 7.34 19.11
N ASN A 82 3.53 6.40 18.85
CA ASN A 82 3.70 4.98 19.10
C ASN A 82 3.11 4.13 17.96
N ARG A 83 3.55 2.87 17.87
CA ARG A 83 2.93 1.87 17.00
C ARG A 83 1.43 1.77 17.29
N GLY A 84 0.64 1.61 16.23
CA GLY A 84 -0.81 1.48 16.24
C GLY A 84 -1.54 2.80 15.96
N VAL A 85 -0.89 3.96 16.15
CA VAL A 85 -1.53 5.29 16.03
C VAL A 85 -1.80 5.67 14.57
N ALA A 86 -0.88 5.38 13.67
CA ALA A 86 -1.04 5.65 12.25
C ALA A 86 -0.74 4.40 11.43
N LYS A 87 -1.73 3.97 10.66
CA LYS A 87 -1.65 2.81 9.78
C LYS A 87 -1.96 3.22 8.36
N ILE A 88 -1.40 2.47 7.43
CA ILE A 88 -1.73 2.53 6.01
C ILE A 88 -2.41 1.21 5.66
N GLN A 89 -3.58 1.30 5.06
CA GLN A 89 -4.42 0.17 4.70
C GLN A 89 -4.88 0.33 3.26
N PHE A 90 -4.92 -0.78 2.54
CA PHE A 90 -5.54 -0.82 1.22
C PHE A 90 -6.45 -2.04 1.12
N GLU A 91 -7.63 -1.83 0.54
CA GLU A 91 -8.59 -2.87 0.21
C GLU A 91 -8.90 -2.82 -1.28
N ALA A 92 -8.68 -3.94 -1.98
CA ALA A 92 -8.96 -4.07 -3.40
C ALA A 92 -10.47 -4.27 -3.63
N ASN A 93 -11.09 -3.33 -4.34
CA ASN A 93 -12.52 -3.35 -4.63
C ASN A 93 -12.80 -4.07 -5.95
N ARG A 94 -12.01 -3.77 -6.99
CA ARG A 94 -12.22 -4.30 -8.35
C ARG A 94 -10.92 -4.32 -9.14
N LEU A 95 -10.76 -5.36 -9.97
CA LEU A 95 -9.78 -5.41 -11.04
C LEU A 95 -10.50 -5.24 -12.38
N ASP A 96 -10.01 -4.35 -13.23
CA ASP A 96 -10.51 -4.14 -14.59
C ASP A 96 -9.37 -4.35 -15.58
N CYS A 97 -9.41 -5.42 -16.39
CA CYS A 97 -8.37 -5.78 -17.36
C CYS A 97 -8.87 -5.70 -18.81
N SER A 98 -9.82 -4.82 -19.10
CA SER A 98 -10.39 -4.65 -20.44
C SER A 98 -9.38 -4.18 -21.50
N SER A 99 -8.34 -3.43 -21.10
CA SER A 99 -7.25 -2.96 -21.98
C SER A 99 -5.89 -3.03 -21.28
N SER A 100 -5.79 -2.40 -20.12
CA SER A 100 -4.71 -2.56 -19.14
C SER A 100 -5.35 -2.95 -17.81
N CYS A 101 -4.67 -3.78 -17.02
CA CYS A 101 -5.17 -4.15 -15.70
C CYS A 101 -5.08 -2.95 -14.75
N GLN A 102 -6.24 -2.46 -14.31
CA GLN A 102 -6.41 -1.39 -13.33
C GLN A 102 -6.96 -1.99 -12.05
N LEU A 103 -6.21 -1.86 -10.97
CA LEU A 103 -6.66 -2.21 -9.63
C LEU A 103 -7.30 -0.97 -8.98
N LYS A 104 -8.59 -1.08 -8.68
CA LYS A 104 -9.36 -0.07 -7.96
C LYS A 104 -9.57 -0.53 -6.53
N GLY A 105 -9.41 0.38 -5.58
CA GLY A 105 -9.57 0.07 -4.17
C GLY A 105 -9.59 1.30 -3.29
N THR A 106 -9.83 1.06 -2.01
CA THR A 106 -9.83 2.12 -1.00
C THR A 106 -8.48 2.14 -0.30
N LEU A 107 -7.74 3.24 -0.45
CA LEU A 107 -6.56 3.54 0.36
C LEU A 107 -6.99 4.34 1.59
N GLN A 108 -6.58 3.87 2.75
CA GLN A 108 -6.76 4.57 4.01
C GLN A 108 -5.40 4.89 4.62
N ILE A 109 -5.20 6.15 4.95
CA ILE A 109 -4.07 6.60 5.75
C ILE A 109 -4.64 7.27 7.00
N LYS A 110 -4.30 6.73 8.17
CA LYS A 110 -4.93 7.09 9.44
C LYS A 110 -6.45 6.89 9.38
N ASP A 111 -7.22 7.95 9.52
CA ASP A 111 -8.68 7.98 9.54
C ASP A 111 -9.31 8.40 8.19
N ILE A 112 -8.49 8.78 7.21
CA ILE A 112 -8.97 9.29 5.92
C ILE A 112 -8.90 8.19 4.86
N LYS A 113 -10.04 7.95 4.21
CA LYS A 113 -10.22 6.98 3.12
C LYS A 113 -10.35 7.69 1.78
N LYS A 114 -9.72 7.16 0.74
CA LYS A 114 -9.83 7.62 -0.66
C LYS A 114 -9.91 6.42 -1.60
N GLU A 115 -10.78 6.52 -2.59
CA GLU A 115 -10.76 5.60 -3.72
C GLU A 115 -9.57 5.94 -4.62
N ILE A 116 -8.78 4.93 -4.96
CA ILE A 116 -7.66 5.05 -5.89
C ILE A 116 -7.76 3.99 -6.98
N SER A 117 -7.21 4.30 -8.15
CA SER A 117 -7.09 3.39 -9.29
C SER A 117 -5.64 3.40 -9.74
N MET A 118 -5.03 2.22 -9.86
CA MET A 118 -3.64 2.08 -10.24
C MET A 118 -3.45 1.01 -11.32
N PRO A 119 -2.57 1.24 -12.30
CA PRO A 119 -2.15 0.18 -13.21
C PRO A 119 -1.40 -0.91 -12.44
N VAL A 120 -1.67 -2.17 -12.80
CA VAL A 120 -0.99 -3.33 -12.24
C VAL A 120 -0.55 -4.30 -13.33
N SER A 121 0.61 -4.92 -13.12
CA SER A 121 1.10 -6.07 -13.86
C SER A 121 0.88 -7.33 -13.02
N ILE A 122 0.30 -8.37 -13.62
CA ILE A 122 0.03 -9.64 -12.95
C ILE A 122 0.73 -10.74 -13.75
N SER A 123 1.60 -11.47 -13.08
CA SER A 123 2.27 -12.66 -13.64
C SER A 123 1.27 -13.74 -14.09
N GLN A 124 1.68 -14.61 -15.02
CA GLN A 124 0.81 -15.65 -15.58
C GLN A 124 0.30 -16.64 -14.53
N ASP A 125 1.12 -16.97 -13.54
CA ASP A 125 0.76 -17.84 -12.41
C ASP A 125 0.03 -17.10 -11.29
N LYS A 126 -0.16 -15.78 -11.44
CA LYS A 126 -0.77 -14.84 -10.48
C LYS A 126 -0.05 -14.76 -9.14
N LYS A 127 1.18 -15.26 -9.01
CA LYS A 127 1.93 -15.21 -7.74
C LYS A 127 2.67 -13.91 -7.51
N LYS A 128 2.84 -13.13 -8.57
CA LYS A 128 3.48 -11.81 -8.55
C LYS A 128 2.55 -10.75 -9.09
N ILE A 129 2.42 -9.67 -8.33
CA ILE A 129 1.66 -8.48 -8.71
C ILE A 129 2.50 -7.24 -8.42
N GLU A 130 2.64 -6.40 -9.42
CA GLU A 130 3.39 -5.15 -9.32
C GLU A 130 2.48 -4.00 -9.75
N GLY A 131 2.59 -2.86 -9.09
CA GLY A 131 1.85 -1.68 -9.50
C GLY A 131 2.42 -0.41 -8.91
N SER A 132 1.91 0.71 -9.41
CA SER A 132 2.32 2.03 -8.95
C SER A 132 1.16 3.01 -8.89
N ALA A 133 1.20 3.90 -7.93
CA ALA A 133 0.21 4.95 -7.74
C ALA A 133 0.90 6.27 -7.40
N ILE A 134 0.29 7.40 -7.77
CA ILE A 134 0.66 8.71 -7.25
C ILE A 134 -0.39 9.09 -6.22
N VAL A 135 0.05 9.45 -5.02
CA VAL A 135 -0.81 9.87 -3.93
C VAL A 135 -0.45 11.29 -3.51
N SER A 136 -1.47 12.14 -3.35
CA SER A 136 -1.30 13.49 -2.81
C SER A 136 -1.35 13.47 -1.28
N LEU A 137 -0.33 14.05 -0.62
CA LEU A 137 -0.30 14.21 0.84
C LEU A 137 -1.51 14.99 1.35
N SER A 138 -1.93 16.03 0.61
CA SER A 138 -3.10 16.85 0.94
C SER A 138 -4.41 16.07 0.99
N ASP A 139 -4.57 15.01 0.18
CA ASP A 139 -5.80 14.22 0.16
C ASP A 139 -6.04 13.48 1.48
N PHE A 140 -4.96 13.25 2.24
CA PHE A 140 -4.95 12.58 3.53
C PHE A 140 -4.59 13.55 4.68
N ASN A 141 -4.73 14.86 4.46
CA ASN A 141 -4.39 15.91 5.44
C ASN A 141 -2.99 15.76 6.05
N LEU A 142 -2.03 15.23 5.27
CA LEU A 142 -0.64 15.11 5.69
C LEU A 142 0.12 16.40 5.32
N PRO A 143 0.92 16.95 6.25
CA PRO A 143 1.73 18.12 5.93
C PRO A 143 2.86 17.73 4.98
N ARG A 144 3.30 18.69 4.16
CA ARG A 144 4.51 18.57 3.34
C ARG A 144 5.73 18.94 4.18
N PRO A 145 6.65 18.01 4.51
CA PRO A 145 7.86 18.35 5.24
C PRO A 145 8.70 19.39 4.51
N SER A 146 9.32 20.28 5.28
CA SER A 146 10.33 21.20 4.75
C SER A 146 11.46 21.43 5.73
N PHE A 147 12.67 21.57 5.22
CA PHE A 147 13.87 21.87 5.99
C PHE A 147 14.81 22.73 5.14
N MET A 148 15.28 23.86 5.71
CA MET A 148 16.26 24.75 5.06
C MET A 148 15.89 25.13 3.60
N GLY A 149 14.63 25.45 3.34
CA GLY A 149 14.15 25.83 1.99
C GLY A 149 13.85 24.65 1.04
N VAL A 150 14.26 23.43 1.40
CA VAL A 150 13.88 22.19 0.69
C VAL A 150 12.53 21.75 1.18
N LYS A 151 11.59 21.54 0.27
CA LYS A 151 10.21 21.14 0.59
C LYS A 151 9.81 19.96 -0.26
N VAL A 152 9.24 18.94 0.38
CA VAL A 152 8.68 17.77 -0.30
C VAL A 152 7.49 18.21 -1.16
N GLU A 153 7.36 17.66 -2.35
CA GLU A 153 6.22 17.88 -3.21
C GLU A 153 4.93 17.30 -2.64
N ASN A 154 3.78 17.74 -3.16
CA ASN A 154 2.52 17.20 -2.67
C ASN A 154 2.32 15.74 -3.10
N GLU A 155 2.83 15.39 -4.27
CA GLU A 155 2.71 14.07 -4.86
C GLU A 155 3.83 13.14 -4.40
N VAL A 156 3.44 11.93 -3.99
CA VAL A 156 4.34 10.84 -3.62
C VAL A 156 4.07 9.67 -4.56
N GLU A 157 5.11 9.21 -5.23
CA GLU A 157 5.05 8.00 -6.04
C GLU A 157 5.16 6.79 -5.11
N ILE A 158 4.25 5.83 -5.25
CA ILE A 158 4.22 4.58 -4.50
C ILE A 158 4.37 3.45 -5.50
N LYS A 159 5.22 2.48 -5.18
CA LYS A 159 5.31 1.20 -5.90
C LYS A 159 5.08 0.08 -4.92
N PHE A 160 4.41 -0.97 -5.35
CA PHE A 160 4.28 -2.17 -4.55
C PHE A 160 4.63 -3.39 -5.39
N ASN A 161 5.18 -4.39 -4.72
CA ASN A 161 5.45 -5.71 -5.26
C ASN A 161 4.90 -6.73 -4.26
N LEU A 162 3.92 -7.51 -4.68
CA LEU A 162 3.41 -8.65 -3.94
C LEU A 162 4.03 -9.91 -4.53
N ALA A 163 4.56 -10.76 -3.66
CA ALA A 163 5.03 -12.09 -4.00
C ALA A 163 4.45 -13.14 -3.05
N GLU A 164 3.96 -14.22 -3.65
CA GLU A 164 3.56 -15.48 -2.99
C GLU A 164 4.65 -16.56 -3.15
#